data_AF-A0A1F9CRP4-F1
#
_entry.id   AF-A0A1F9CRP4-F1
#
_cell.length_a   1.000
_cell.length_b   1.000
_cell.length_c   1.000
_cell.angle_alpha   90.00
_cell.angle_beta   90.00
_cell.angle_gamma   90.00
#
_symmetry.space_group_name_H-M   'P 1'
#
loop_
_entity.id
_entity.type
_entity.pdbx_description
1 polymer ?
#
loop_
_entity_poly.entity_id
_entity_poly.type
_entity_poly.pdbx_seq_one_letter_code
_entity_poly.pdbx_strand_id
1 'polypeptide(L)'
;MPSKHVPVLLEETLATLSCEPGKLYVDATVGGGGHAFEILRRTSPDGRVIAADRDPIAMARVSARLAPFAGRFDLLHANFRDLPALLRARGVDRCDGVLMDLGLSSDQLHDPARGFSFSRSGPLDMRMDPRGPETAASIVNRSSEHTLRDLLRAYGEEPNAKRIARAIVRARADAPIETTDQLVAIVESAFPRRRPPDTVHPATRSFQALRISVND
;
A
#
# COMPACT_ATOMS: atom_id res chain seq x y z
N MET A 1 -16.49 8.86 -1.95
CA MET A 1 -15.87 9.87 -2.84
C MET A 1 -15.29 9.16 -4.06
N PRO A 2 -15.34 9.75 -5.26
CA PRO A 2 -14.65 9.19 -6.43
C PRO A 2 -13.15 9.09 -6.17
N SER A 3 -12.49 8.06 -6.73
CA SER A 3 -11.03 7.90 -6.57
C SER A 3 -10.31 9.09 -7.17
N LYS A 4 -9.30 9.61 -6.47
CA LYS A 4 -8.40 10.66 -7.00
C LYS A 4 -7.18 10.08 -7.72
N HIS A 5 -7.10 8.77 -7.83
CA HIS A 5 -5.91 8.07 -8.31
C HIS A 5 -5.80 8.16 -9.84
N VAL A 6 -4.72 8.78 -10.30
CA VAL A 6 -4.25 8.73 -11.69
C VAL A 6 -3.22 7.60 -11.77
N PRO A 7 -3.43 6.60 -12.63
CA PRO A 7 -2.49 5.48 -12.77
C PRO A 7 -1.10 5.94 -13.20
N VAL A 8 -0.07 5.38 -12.57
CA VAL A 8 1.32 5.63 -12.96
C VAL A 8 1.65 4.84 -14.22
N LEU A 9 2.34 5.47 -15.18
CA LEU A 9 2.81 4.86 -16.44
C LEU A 9 1.71 4.10 -17.20
N LEU A 10 0.51 4.69 -17.28
CA LEU A 10 -0.68 4.01 -17.81
C LEU A 10 -0.45 3.48 -19.24
N GLU A 11 0.03 4.32 -20.15
CA GLU A 11 0.19 3.93 -21.55
C GLU A 11 1.29 2.90 -21.73
N GLU A 12 2.44 3.09 -21.06
CA GLU A 12 3.57 2.18 -21.10
C GLU A 12 3.20 0.80 -20.55
N THR A 13 2.42 0.77 -19.46
CA THR A 13 1.90 -0.45 -18.85
C THR A 13 0.99 -1.20 -19.81
N LEU A 14 0.02 -0.51 -20.41
CA LEU A 14 -0.96 -1.13 -21.31
C LEU A 14 -0.34 -1.58 -22.64
N ALA A 15 0.64 -0.83 -23.15
CA ALA A 15 1.42 -1.23 -24.32
C ALA A 15 2.24 -2.49 -24.04
N THR A 16 2.88 -2.57 -22.87
CA THR A 16 3.66 -3.75 -22.45
C THR A 16 2.76 -4.98 -22.28
N LEU A 17 1.58 -4.81 -21.67
CA LEU A 17 0.60 -5.88 -21.52
C LEU A 17 0.03 -6.38 -22.85
N SER A 18 0.19 -5.62 -23.95
CA SER A 18 -0.31 -5.96 -25.29
C SER A 18 -1.79 -6.39 -25.24
N CYS A 19 -2.61 -5.49 -24.69
CA CYS A 19 -4.01 -5.76 -24.40
C CYS A 19 -4.82 -6.04 -25.68
N GLU A 20 -5.30 -7.28 -25.84
CA GLU A 20 -6.16 -7.70 -26.96
C GLU A 20 -7.51 -8.28 -26.49
N PRO A 21 -8.55 -8.27 -27.35
CA PRO A 21 -9.82 -8.95 -27.09
C PRO A 21 -9.67 -10.45 -26.82
N GLY A 22 -10.65 -11.05 -26.14
CA GLY A 22 -10.70 -12.48 -25.80
C GLY A 22 -9.72 -12.95 -24.72
N LYS A 23 -8.76 -12.11 -24.32
CA LYS A 23 -7.72 -12.44 -23.34
C LYS A 23 -8.13 -12.17 -21.89
N LEU A 24 -7.46 -12.85 -20.96
CA LEU A 24 -7.63 -12.72 -19.53
C LEU A 24 -6.41 -12.05 -18.89
N TYR A 25 -6.64 -10.95 -18.18
CA TYR A 25 -5.60 -10.24 -17.42
C TYR A 25 -5.85 -10.33 -15.93
N VAL A 26 -4.77 -10.29 -15.15
CA VAL A 26 -4.81 -10.19 -13.69
C VAL A 26 -4.26 -8.83 -13.28
N ASP A 27 -5.06 -8.05 -12.54
CA ASP A 27 -4.59 -6.86 -11.85
C ASP A 27 -4.47 -7.19 -10.36
N ALA A 28 -3.24 -7.41 -9.89
CA ALA A 28 -3.00 -7.90 -8.53
C ALA A 28 -3.04 -6.81 -7.45
N THR A 29 -3.19 -5.55 -7.86
CA THR A 29 -3.12 -4.36 -7.00
C THR A 29 -4.13 -3.32 -7.47
N VAL A 30 -5.39 -3.72 -7.62
CA VAL A 30 -6.36 -2.96 -8.41
C VAL A 30 -6.59 -1.55 -7.89
N GLY A 31 -6.47 -1.30 -6.57
CA GLY A 31 -6.47 0.03 -5.99
C GLY A 31 -7.65 0.90 -6.43
N GLY A 32 -7.37 1.95 -7.19
CA GLY A 32 -8.40 2.86 -7.74
C GLY A 32 -9.13 2.35 -9.00
N GLY A 33 -8.74 1.18 -9.52
CA GLY A 33 -9.31 0.52 -10.70
C GLY A 33 -8.96 1.17 -12.03
N GLY A 34 -7.92 2.01 -12.08
CA GLY A 34 -7.59 2.78 -13.27
C GLY A 34 -7.02 1.94 -14.40
N HIS A 35 -6.01 1.11 -14.12
CA HIS A 35 -5.47 0.18 -15.13
C HIS A 35 -6.51 -0.87 -15.52
N ALA A 36 -7.16 -1.54 -14.56
CA ALA A 36 -8.24 -2.50 -14.84
C ALA A 36 -9.35 -1.94 -15.75
N PHE A 37 -9.76 -0.68 -15.53
CA PHE A 37 -10.74 -0.01 -16.39
C PHE A 37 -10.25 0.13 -17.83
N GLU A 38 -9.01 0.58 -18.03
CA GLU A 38 -8.44 0.76 -19.36
C GLU A 38 -8.14 -0.56 -20.07
N ILE A 39 -7.73 -1.60 -19.34
CA ILE A 39 -7.60 -2.96 -19.87
C ILE A 39 -8.95 -3.38 -20.44
N LEU A 40 -10.02 -3.37 -19.63
CA LEU A 40 -11.37 -3.76 -20.07
C LEU A 40 -11.89 -2.92 -21.24
N ARG A 41 -11.54 -1.64 -21.30
CA ARG A 41 -11.90 -0.76 -22.41
C ARG A 41 -11.20 -1.17 -23.71
N ARG A 42 -9.89 -1.45 -23.66
CA ARG A 42 -9.07 -1.79 -24.84
C ARG A 42 -9.31 -3.22 -25.34
N THR A 43 -9.68 -4.13 -24.45
CA THR A 43 -9.93 -5.55 -24.76
C THR A 43 -11.40 -5.82 -25.11
N SER A 44 -12.16 -4.80 -25.50
CA SER A 44 -13.53 -4.95 -25.99
C SER A 44 -13.58 -5.80 -27.27
N PRO A 45 -14.59 -6.67 -27.45
CA PRO A 45 -15.80 -6.81 -26.63
C PRO A 45 -15.70 -7.78 -25.45
N ASP A 46 -14.71 -8.67 -25.41
CA ASP A 46 -14.80 -9.93 -24.66
C ASP A 46 -13.59 -10.25 -23.76
N GLY A 47 -12.56 -9.39 -23.72
CA GLY A 47 -11.46 -9.55 -22.77
C GLY A 47 -11.91 -9.37 -21.32
N ARG A 48 -11.24 -10.07 -20.40
CA ARG A 48 -11.60 -10.17 -18.99
C ARG A 48 -10.49 -9.72 -18.05
N VAL A 49 -10.87 -9.25 -16.86
CA VAL A 49 -9.93 -8.90 -15.78
C VAL A 49 -10.30 -9.59 -14.48
N ILE A 50 -9.35 -10.30 -13.86
CA ILE A 50 -9.45 -10.68 -12.45
C ILE A 50 -8.64 -9.66 -11.65
N ALA A 51 -9.32 -8.87 -10.85
CA ALA A 51 -8.72 -7.78 -10.08
C ALA A 51 -8.71 -8.12 -8.59
N ALA A 52 -7.60 -7.82 -7.91
CA ALA A 52 -7.45 -8.10 -6.49
C ALA A 52 -6.84 -6.92 -5.74
N ASP A 53 -7.34 -6.72 -4.53
CA ASP A 53 -6.76 -5.81 -3.55
C ASP A 53 -7.05 -6.38 -2.16
N ARG A 54 -6.16 -6.07 -1.20
CA ARG A 54 -6.35 -6.42 0.21
C ARG A 54 -7.14 -5.34 0.97
N ASP A 55 -7.28 -4.15 0.40
CA ASP A 55 -8.01 -3.05 1.01
C ASP A 55 -9.51 -3.12 0.65
N PRO A 56 -10.42 -3.40 1.62
CA PRO A 56 -11.85 -3.47 1.35
C PRO A 56 -12.43 -2.15 0.83
N ILE A 57 -11.83 -1.01 1.17
CA ILE A 57 -12.27 0.31 0.71
C ILE A 57 -11.96 0.48 -0.79
N ALA A 58 -10.84 -0.08 -1.26
CA ALA A 58 -10.50 -0.10 -2.69
C ALA A 58 -11.51 -0.98 -3.46
N MET A 59 -11.80 -2.17 -2.94
CA MET A 59 -12.73 -3.13 -3.55
C MET A 59 -14.11 -2.52 -3.83
N ALA A 60 -14.68 -1.77 -2.89
CA ALA A 60 -15.97 -1.10 -3.06
C ALA A 60 -15.94 -0.04 -4.18
N ARG A 61 -14.84 0.73 -4.29
CA ARG A 61 -14.70 1.76 -5.33
C ARG A 61 -14.51 1.15 -6.72
N VAL A 62 -13.70 0.10 -6.80
CA VAL A 62 -13.44 -0.61 -8.06
C VAL A 62 -14.72 -1.25 -8.58
N SER A 63 -15.52 -1.88 -7.71
CA SER A 63 -16.81 -2.44 -8.10
C SER A 63 -17.72 -1.39 -8.75
N ALA A 64 -17.78 -0.17 -8.21
CA ALA A 64 -18.57 0.91 -8.79
C ALA A 64 -17.95 1.43 -10.11
N ARG A 65 -16.62 1.56 -10.18
CA ARG A 65 -15.91 2.05 -11.37
C ARG A 65 -16.03 1.09 -12.56
N LEU A 66 -15.97 -0.22 -12.32
CA LEU A 66 -16.00 -1.24 -13.36
C LEU A 66 -17.41 -1.69 -13.75
N ALA A 67 -18.45 -1.17 -13.09
CA ALA A 67 -19.86 -1.51 -13.37
C ALA A 67 -20.25 -1.48 -14.87
N PRO A 68 -19.75 -0.55 -15.72
CA PRO A 68 -20.02 -0.57 -17.16
C PRO A 68 -19.52 -1.83 -17.90
N PHE A 69 -18.65 -2.62 -17.28
CA PHE A 69 -18.06 -3.84 -17.84
C PHE A 69 -18.58 -5.11 -17.15
N ALA A 70 -19.78 -5.05 -16.55
CA ALA A 70 -20.41 -6.18 -15.87
C ALA A 70 -20.31 -7.48 -16.69
N GLY A 71 -19.91 -8.57 -16.03
CA GLY A 71 -19.69 -9.88 -16.66
C GLY A 71 -18.29 -10.08 -17.26
N ARG A 72 -17.44 -9.04 -17.33
CA ARG A 72 -16.06 -9.14 -17.83
C ARG A 72 -15.00 -8.97 -16.75
N PHE A 73 -15.38 -8.84 -15.49
CA PHE A 73 -14.43 -8.74 -14.41
C PHE A 73 -14.86 -9.52 -13.17
N ASP A 74 -13.86 -9.99 -12.42
CA ASP A 74 -14.03 -10.64 -11.13
C ASP A 74 -13.18 -9.91 -10.09
N LEU A 75 -13.73 -9.67 -8.90
CA LEU A 75 -13.09 -8.94 -7.82
C LEU A 75 -12.75 -9.88 -6.65
N LEU A 76 -11.48 -9.93 -6.28
CA LEU A 76 -10.96 -10.76 -5.19
C LEU A 76 -10.43 -9.88 -4.06
N HIS A 77 -11.12 -9.88 -2.91
CA HIS A 77 -10.57 -9.27 -1.69
C HIS A 77 -9.50 -10.20 -1.12
N ALA A 78 -8.26 -10.03 -1.57
CA ALA A 78 -7.16 -10.93 -1.30
C ALA A 78 -5.81 -10.22 -1.35
N ASN A 79 -4.84 -10.79 -0.65
CA ASN A 79 -3.44 -10.44 -0.86
C ASN A 79 -2.95 -11.09 -2.17
N PHE A 80 -2.18 -10.37 -2.99
CA PHE A 80 -1.66 -10.90 -4.24
C PHE A 80 -0.84 -12.19 -4.08
N ARG A 81 -0.25 -12.42 -2.89
CA ARG A 81 0.48 -13.68 -2.58
C ARG A 81 -0.41 -14.93 -2.69
N ASP A 82 -1.71 -14.77 -2.48
CA ASP A 82 -2.68 -15.86 -2.48
C ASP A 82 -3.31 -16.07 -3.87
N LEU A 83 -3.09 -15.16 -4.82
CA LEU A 83 -3.70 -15.21 -6.15
C LEU A 83 -3.45 -16.52 -6.90
N PRO A 84 -2.24 -17.10 -6.93
CA PRO A 84 -2.02 -18.36 -7.63
C PRO A 84 -2.90 -19.51 -7.11
N ALA A 85 -3.22 -19.54 -5.82
CA ALA A 85 -4.13 -20.53 -5.24
C ALA A 85 -5.60 -20.20 -5.54
N LEU A 86 -5.98 -18.92 -5.39
CA LEU A 86 -7.35 -18.44 -5.61
C LEU A 86 -7.81 -18.54 -7.07
N LEU A 87 -6.88 -18.35 -8.02
CA LEU A 87 -7.12 -18.51 -9.45
C LEU A 87 -7.34 -19.98 -9.82
N ARG A 88 -6.45 -20.88 -9.35
CA ARG A 88 -6.61 -22.33 -9.56
C ARG A 88 -7.91 -22.87 -8.98
N ALA A 89 -8.31 -22.42 -7.78
CA ALA A 89 -9.59 -22.80 -7.17
C ALA A 89 -10.82 -22.36 -8.00
N ARG A 90 -10.65 -21.42 -8.94
CA ARG A 90 -11.68 -20.96 -9.89
C ARG A 90 -11.52 -21.55 -11.30
N GLY A 91 -10.64 -22.54 -11.47
CA GLY A 91 -10.36 -23.15 -12.78
C GLY A 91 -9.56 -22.25 -13.71
N VAL A 92 -8.85 -21.26 -13.18
CA VAL A 92 -7.96 -20.38 -13.96
C VAL A 92 -6.51 -20.85 -13.77
N ASP A 93 -6.03 -21.62 -14.75
CA ASP A 93 -4.65 -22.14 -14.76
C ASP A 93 -3.66 -21.21 -15.47
N ARG A 94 -4.16 -20.31 -16.34
CA ARG A 94 -3.37 -19.39 -17.14
C ARG A 94 -4.09 -18.05 -17.31
N CYS A 95 -3.30 -16.99 -17.46
CA CYS A 95 -3.74 -15.66 -17.89
C CYS A 95 -2.74 -15.12 -18.92
N ASP A 96 -3.17 -14.16 -19.72
CA ASP A 96 -2.40 -13.56 -20.80
C ASP A 96 -1.52 -12.39 -20.34
N GLY A 97 -1.82 -11.81 -19.18
CA GLY A 97 -1.00 -10.75 -18.58
C GLY A 97 -1.27 -10.58 -17.10
N VAL A 98 -0.24 -10.15 -16.37
CA VAL A 98 -0.31 -9.83 -14.94
C VAL A 98 0.24 -8.42 -14.73
N LEU A 99 -0.52 -7.59 -14.05
CA LEU A 99 -0.14 -6.25 -13.61
C LEU A 99 0.04 -6.23 -12.09
N MET A 100 1.13 -5.59 -11.65
CA MET A 100 1.39 -5.28 -10.25
C MET A 100 1.93 -3.84 -10.15
N ASP A 101 1.09 -2.92 -9.70
CA ASP A 101 1.47 -1.54 -9.34
C ASP A 101 1.73 -1.48 -7.83
N LEU A 102 3.00 -1.66 -7.45
CA LEU A 102 3.40 -1.81 -6.06
C LEU A 102 3.47 -0.47 -5.35
N GLY A 103 2.70 -0.30 -4.28
CA GLY A 103 2.78 0.88 -3.45
C GLY A 103 1.53 1.13 -2.62
N LEU A 104 1.27 2.41 -2.37
CA LEU A 104 0.05 2.89 -1.74
C LEU A 104 -0.79 3.61 -2.78
N SER A 105 -2.11 3.47 -2.66
CA SER A 105 -3.01 4.31 -3.45
C SER A 105 -2.98 5.76 -2.93
N SER A 106 -3.21 6.70 -3.83
CA SER A 106 -3.41 8.11 -3.46
C SER A 106 -4.54 8.25 -2.46
N ASP A 107 -5.58 7.42 -2.58
CA ASP A 107 -6.72 7.41 -1.68
C ASP A 107 -6.34 7.02 -0.24
N GLN A 108 -5.44 6.06 -0.05
CA GLN A 108 -4.88 5.69 1.26
C GLN A 108 -4.03 6.82 1.86
N LEU A 109 -3.21 7.49 1.04
CA LEU A 109 -2.39 8.62 1.49
C LEU A 109 -3.23 9.85 1.88
N HIS A 110 -4.37 10.04 1.24
CA HIS A 110 -5.23 11.19 1.49
C HIS A 110 -6.23 10.99 2.65
N ASP A 111 -6.34 9.79 3.19
CA ASP A 111 -7.21 9.50 4.33
C ASP A 111 -6.36 9.49 5.63
N PRO A 112 -6.44 10.55 6.47
CA PRO A 112 -5.66 10.59 7.71
C PRO A 112 -6.04 9.47 8.68
N ALA A 113 -7.27 8.92 8.62
CA ALA A 113 -7.68 7.83 9.49
C ALA A 113 -6.91 6.53 9.23
N ARG A 114 -6.24 6.42 8.08
CA ARG A 114 -5.41 5.26 7.70
C ARG A 114 -3.98 5.32 8.22
N GLY A 115 -3.50 6.50 8.64
CA GLY A 115 -2.17 6.62 9.24
C GLY A 115 -0.98 6.44 8.30
N PHE A 116 -1.17 6.42 6.98
CA PHE A 116 -0.07 6.24 6.01
C PHE A 116 0.75 7.50 5.75
N SER A 117 0.18 8.68 6.02
CA SER A 117 0.82 9.97 5.78
C SER A 117 1.21 10.64 7.08
N PHE A 118 2.32 11.37 7.06
CA PHE A 118 2.73 12.31 8.10
C PHE A 118 2.32 13.75 7.80
N SER A 119 1.70 14.04 6.64
CA SER A 119 1.26 15.39 6.29
C SER A 119 0.01 15.84 7.04
N ARG A 120 -0.78 14.89 7.57
CA ARG A 120 -1.95 15.13 8.41
C ARG A 120 -1.93 14.13 9.55
N SER A 121 -2.19 14.60 10.77
CA SER A 121 -2.24 13.73 11.95
C SER A 121 -3.42 12.77 11.85
N GLY A 122 -3.20 11.55 12.31
CA GLY A 122 -4.19 10.49 12.42
C GLY A 122 -3.64 9.31 13.24
N PRO A 123 -4.45 8.26 13.46
CA PRO A 123 -4.02 7.06 14.18
C PRO A 123 -2.82 6.41 13.50
N LEU A 124 -1.89 5.88 14.29
CA LEU A 124 -0.73 5.16 13.77
C LEU A 124 -1.12 3.71 13.38
N ASP A 125 -1.90 3.58 12.31
CA ASP A 125 -2.45 2.30 11.83
C ASP A 125 -1.57 1.65 10.76
N MET A 126 -1.50 2.24 9.56
CA MET A 126 -0.75 1.76 8.39
C MET A 126 -1.16 0.39 7.83
N ARG A 127 -2.27 -0.22 8.25
CA ARG A 127 -2.75 -1.46 7.61
C ARG A 127 -3.46 -1.15 6.29
N MET A 128 -3.08 -1.87 5.24
CA MET A 128 -3.80 -1.86 3.97
C MET A 128 -5.14 -2.60 4.10
N ASP A 129 -5.16 -3.74 4.80
CA ASP A 129 -6.38 -4.42 5.23
C ASP A 129 -6.63 -4.15 6.72
N PRO A 130 -7.67 -3.38 7.10
CA PRO A 130 -8.00 -3.08 8.50
C PRO A 130 -8.31 -4.31 9.36
N ARG A 131 -8.53 -5.49 8.75
CA ARG A 131 -8.72 -6.76 9.47
C ARG A 131 -7.41 -7.39 9.92
N GLY A 132 -6.27 -6.86 9.47
CA GLY A 132 -4.94 -7.32 9.86
C GLY A 132 -4.70 -7.19 11.36
N PRO A 133 -3.91 -8.10 11.96
CA PRO A 133 -3.81 -8.21 13.41
C PRO A 133 -2.95 -7.13 14.07
N GLU A 134 -2.05 -6.50 13.32
CA GLU A 134 -1.02 -5.63 13.86
C GLU A 134 -1.02 -4.25 13.18
N THR A 135 -1.04 -3.19 14.00
CA THR A 135 -0.91 -1.79 13.55
C THR A 135 0.53 -1.31 13.71
N ALA A 136 0.88 -0.21 13.04
CA ALA A 136 2.15 0.47 13.29
C ALA A 136 2.29 0.89 14.76
N ALA A 137 1.20 1.32 15.41
CA ALA A 137 1.16 1.61 16.85
C ALA A 137 1.57 0.38 17.69
N SER A 138 1.06 -0.81 17.36
CA SER A 138 1.45 -2.05 18.05
C SER A 138 2.95 -2.31 17.90
N ILE A 139 3.48 -2.19 16.68
CA ILE A 139 4.91 -2.41 16.40
C ILE A 139 5.78 -1.45 17.21
N VAL A 140 5.50 -0.13 17.14
CA VAL A 140 6.34 0.87 17.83
C VAL A 140 6.23 0.77 19.34
N ASN A 141 5.10 0.35 19.90
CA ASN A 141 4.91 0.25 21.35
C ASN A 141 5.37 -1.08 21.95
N ARG A 142 5.42 -2.17 21.18
CA ARG A 142 5.71 -3.52 21.72
C ARG A 142 7.05 -4.11 21.30
N SER A 143 7.58 -3.73 20.14
CA SER A 143 8.83 -4.31 19.61
C SER A 143 10.04 -3.95 20.45
N SER A 144 11.05 -4.80 20.53
CA SER A 144 12.32 -4.44 21.19
C SER A 144 13.05 -3.31 20.44
N GLU A 145 13.98 -2.60 21.09
CA GLU A 145 14.84 -1.61 20.41
C GLU A 145 15.60 -2.26 19.23
N HIS A 146 16.06 -3.50 19.41
CA HIS A 146 16.77 -4.26 18.39
C HIS A 146 15.88 -4.53 17.18
N THR A 147 14.66 -5.01 17.40
CA THR A 147 13.66 -5.26 16.36
C THR A 147 13.32 -3.97 15.61
N LEU A 148 13.09 -2.87 16.33
CA LEU A 148 12.82 -1.55 15.72
C LEU A 148 13.99 -1.07 14.86
N ARG A 149 15.23 -1.23 15.34
CA ARG A 149 16.41 -0.87 14.55
C ARG A 149 16.49 -1.70 13.27
N ASP A 150 16.24 -3.00 13.37
CA ASP A 150 16.40 -3.91 12.23
C ASP A 150 15.34 -3.69 11.17
N LEU A 151 14.07 -3.47 11.57
CA LEU A 151 13.01 -3.13 10.60
C LEU A 151 13.28 -1.78 9.91
N LEU A 152 13.74 -0.76 10.66
CA LEU A 152 14.07 0.56 10.09
C LEU A 152 15.23 0.46 9.09
N ARG A 153 16.21 -0.41 9.35
CA ARG A 153 17.34 -0.65 8.44
C ARG A 153 16.91 -1.44 7.21
N ALA A 154 16.22 -2.56 7.41
CA ALA A 154 15.89 -3.50 6.34
C ALA A 154 14.86 -2.93 5.35
N TYR A 155 13.84 -2.25 5.86
CA TYR A 155 12.71 -1.79 5.04
C TYR A 155 12.74 -0.29 4.74
N GLY A 156 13.39 0.50 5.59
CA GLY A 156 13.51 1.95 5.40
C GLY A 156 14.86 2.40 4.88
N GLU A 157 15.87 1.52 4.85
CA GLU A 157 17.26 1.87 4.54
C GLU A 157 17.74 3.08 5.37
N GLU A 158 17.32 3.15 6.64
CA GLU A 158 17.49 4.33 7.49
C GLU A 158 18.85 4.36 8.20
N PRO A 159 19.76 5.32 7.87
CA PRO A 159 21.09 5.38 8.47
C PRO A 159 21.04 5.66 9.99
N ASN A 160 20.02 6.37 10.45
CA ASN A 160 19.82 6.71 11.86
C ASN A 160 18.96 5.66 12.60
N ALA A 161 18.74 4.47 12.03
CA ALA A 161 17.86 3.45 12.59
C ALA A 161 18.09 3.19 14.09
N LYS A 162 19.36 3.13 14.52
CA LYS A 162 19.71 2.94 15.94
C LYS A 162 19.23 4.11 16.83
N ARG A 163 19.40 5.35 16.38
CA ARG A 163 18.98 6.54 17.14
C ARG A 163 17.47 6.65 17.20
N ILE A 164 16.80 6.41 16.07
CA ILE A 164 15.34 6.45 15.98
C ILE A 164 14.70 5.36 16.85
N ALA A 165 15.18 4.12 16.76
CA ALA A 165 14.69 3.02 17.59
C ALA A 165 14.81 3.35 19.10
N ARG A 166 15.96 3.90 19.51
CA ARG A 166 16.17 4.34 20.89
C ARG A 166 15.22 5.47 21.30
N ALA A 167 14.99 6.44 20.42
CA ALA A 167 14.05 7.54 20.67
C ALA A 167 12.61 7.03 20.84
N ILE A 168 12.18 6.07 20.01
CA ILE A 168 10.88 5.41 20.13
C ILE A 168 10.74 4.68 21.48
N VAL A 169 11.73 3.85 21.84
CA VAL A 169 11.69 3.10 23.11
C VAL A 169 11.67 4.03 24.32
N ARG A 170 12.43 5.14 24.26
CA ARG A 170 12.43 6.15 25.31
C ARG A 170 11.06 6.84 25.42
N ALA A 171 10.52 7.32 24.31
CA ALA A 171 9.25 8.04 24.30
C ALA A 171 8.08 7.17 24.81
N ARG A 172 8.01 5.91 24.38
CA ARG A 172 6.94 5.00 24.80
C ARG A 172 7.01 4.58 26.28
N ALA A 173 8.15 4.78 26.93
CA ALA A 173 8.29 4.53 28.37
C ALA A 173 7.53 5.58 29.20
N ASP A 174 7.34 6.78 28.65
CA ASP A 174 6.59 7.86 29.27
C ASP A 174 5.09 7.77 28.94
N ALA A 175 4.74 7.58 27.66
CA ALA A 175 3.36 7.38 27.20
C ALA A 175 3.30 6.61 25.87
N PRO A 176 2.26 5.79 25.62
CA PRO A 176 2.09 5.11 24.33
C PRO A 176 2.09 6.06 23.13
N ILE A 177 2.68 5.61 22.02
CA ILE A 177 2.70 6.35 20.75
C ILE A 177 1.49 5.92 19.91
N GLU A 178 0.55 6.82 19.73
CA GLU A 178 -0.77 6.53 19.16
C GLU A 178 -1.01 7.19 17.79
N THR A 179 -0.32 8.29 17.51
CA THR A 179 -0.57 9.11 16.31
C THR A 179 0.66 9.29 15.42
N THR A 180 0.41 9.61 14.15
CA THR A 180 1.46 9.84 13.16
C THR A 180 2.33 11.05 13.50
N ASP A 181 1.78 12.13 14.05
CA ASP A 181 2.52 13.34 14.44
C ASP A 181 3.42 13.12 15.67
N GLN A 182 2.98 12.31 16.64
CA GLN A 182 3.83 11.88 17.75
C GLN A 182 5.05 11.11 17.23
N LEU A 183 4.84 10.15 16.33
CA LEU A 183 5.93 9.39 15.72
C LEU A 183 6.86 10.31 14.92
N VAL A 184 6.33 11.26 14.16
CA VAL A 184 7.14 12.25 13.42
C VAL A 184 8.05 13.03 14.38
N ALA A 185 7.50 13.60 15.45
CA ALA A 185 8.28 14.38 16.41
C ALA A 185 9.41 13.54 17.06
N ILE A 186 9.12 12.27 17.37
CA ILE A 186 10.11 11.34 17.92
C ILE A 186 11.21 11.06 16.89
N VAL A 187 10.84 10.76 15.64
CA VAL A 187 11.81 10.50 14.57
C VAL A 187 12.69 11.72 14.35
N GLU A 188 12.11 12.91 14.25
CA GLU A 188 12.83 14.18 14.06
C GLU A 188 13.83 14.46 15.18
N SER A 189 13.49 14.12 16.43
CA SER A 189 14.40 14.29 17.57
C SER A 189 15.71 13.48 17.45
N ALA A 190 15.73 12.45 16.60
CA ALA A 190 16.92 11.63 16.34
C ALA A 190 17.87 12.24 15.29
N PHE A 191 17.48 13.36 14.65
CA PHE A 191 18.25 14.04 13.61
C PHE A 191 18.86 15.36 14.13
N PRO A 192 19.98 15.82 13.53
CA PRO A 192 20.54 17.13 13.85
C PRO A 192 19.59 18.27 13.45
N ARG A 193 19.62 19.37 14.22
CA ARG A 193 18.77 20.57 14.01
C ARG A 193 18.93 21.23 12.64
N ARG A 194 20.09 21.07 11.98
CA ARG A 194 20.35 21.57 10.62
C ARG A 194 20.49 20.39 9.68
N ARG A 195 19.62 20.32 8.67
CA ARG A 195 19.66 19.34 7.59
C ARG A 195 19.87 20.06 6.26
N PRO A 196 20.52 19.43 5.26
CA PRO A 196 20.60 20.00 3.93
C PRO A 196 19.20 20.23 3.34
N PRO A 197 19.00 21.34 2.61
CA PRO A 197 17.68 21.76 2.11
C PRO A 197 17.00 20.74 1.18
N ASP A 198 17.77 19.92 0.44
CA ASP A 198 17.24 18.94 -0.53
C ASP A 198 17.10 17.52 0.05
N THR A 199 16.96 17.39 1.37
CA THR A 199 16.77 16.07 1.99
C THR A 199 15.29 15.73 2.15
N VAL A 200 14.93 14.51 1.74
CA VAL A 200 13.63 13.92 2.03
C VAL A 200 13.31 14.07 3.52
N HIS A 201 12.03 14.29 3.86
CA HIS A 201 11.58 14.43 5.24
C HIS A 201 12.13 13.29 6.15
N PRO A 202 12.58 13.57 7.40
CA PRO A 202 13.23 12.55 8.23
C PRO A 202 12.34 11.32 8.48
N ALA A 203 11.03 11.55 8.59
CA ALA A 203 10.05 10.50 8.85
C ALA A 203 9.80 9.56 7.66
N THR A 204 10.14 9.94 6.42
CA THR A 204 9.73 9.18 5.22
C THR A 204 10.22 7.73 5.25
N ARG A 205 11.51 7.52 5.56
CA ARG A 205 12.10 6.17 5.63
C ARG A 205 11.53 5.34 6.77
N SER A 206 11.25 5.97 7.91
CA SER A 206 10.66 5.29 9.07
C SER A 206 9.20 4.86 8.79
N PHE A 207 8.43 5.73 8.14
CA PHE A 207 7.04 5.42 7.73
C PHE A 207 7.01 4.33 6.65
N GLN A 208 7.94 4.36 5.68
CA GLN A 208 8.10 3.29 4.71
C GLN A 208 8.42 1.96 5.40
N ALA A 209 9.36 1.95 6.35
CA ALA A 209 9.75 0.74 7.06
C ALA A 209 8.60 0.13 7.85
N LEU A 210 7.88 0.96 8.61
CA LEU A 210 6.71 0.53 9.37
C LEU A 210 5.59 0.03 8.43
N ARG A 211 5.33 0.73 7.33
CA ARG A 211 4.34 0.29 6.34
C ARG A 211 4.65 -1.10 5.79
N ILE A 212 5.90 -1.34 5.38
CA ILE A 212 6.30 -2.66 4.90
C ILE A 212 6.14 -3.69 6.02
N SER A 213 6.63 -3.39 7.23
CA SER A 213 6.52 -4.30 8.38
C SER A 213 5.08 -4.64 8.77
N VAL A 214 4.15 -3.70 8.66
CA VAL A 214 2.72 -3.91 8.98
C VAL A 214 2.03 -4.78 7.93
N ASN A 215 2.48 -4.70 6.68
CA ASN A 215 1.74 -5.26 5.55
C ASN A 215 2.38 -6.52 4.94
N ASP A 216 3.57 -6.93 5.36
CA ASP A 216 4.28 -8.11 4.84
C ASP A 216 4.27 -8.15 3.29
#